data_AF-A0A9E2Y3K6-F1
#
_entry.id   AF-A0A9E2Y3K6-F1
#
_cell.length_a   1.000
_cell.length_b   1.000
_cell.length_c   1.000
_cell.angle_alpha   90.00
_cell.angle_beta   90.00
_cell.angle_gamma   90.00
#
_symmetry.space_group_name_H-M   'P 1'
#
loop_
_entity.id
_entity.type
_entity.pdbx_description
1 polymer ?
#
loop_
_entity_poly.entity_id
_entity_poly.type
_entity_poly.pdbx_seq_one_letter_code
_entity_poly.pdbx_strand_id
1 'polypeptide(L)'
;MDALEQARSEAQALHSKFTTVKDHAAIRANAKVVAAEAAVLAHSVKALLGSQQTDAKHHLRDAASALESAAKDAQETAGATDAQLKEKSSAMRARVRTAVALLSLAVAAKRATLVKA
;
A
#
# COMPACT_ATOMS: atom_id res chain seq x y z
N MET A 1 13.99 6.94 -13.10
CA MET A 1 12.70 6.28 -12.84
C MET A 1 11.76 7.34 -12.28
N ASP A 2 10.51 7.42 -12.76
CA ASP A 2 9.56 8.43 -12.28
C ASP A 2 9.13 8.14 -10.83
N ALA A 3 8.96 9.16 -9.99
CA ALA A 3 8.65 8.98 -8.57
C ALA A 3 7.31 8.22 -8.34
N LEU A 4 6.35 8.37 -9.26
CA LEU A 4 5.08 7.64 -9.21
C LEU A 4 5.25 6.17 -9.60
N GLU A 5 6.10 5.89 -10.58
CA GLU A 5 6.45 4.53 -10.98
C GLU A 5 7.26 3.81 -9.91
N GLN A 6 8.13 4.54 -9.20
CA GLN A 6 8.86 4.05 -8.05
C GLN A 6 7.89 3.68 -6.92
N ALA A 7 6.98 4.57 -6.53
CA ALA A 7 5.97 4.30 -5.51
C ALA A 7 5.10 3.07 -5.85
N ARG A 8 4.71 2.93 -7.13
CA ARG A 8 3.99 1.74 -7.62
C ARG A 8 4.83 0.46 -7.46
N SER A 9 6.12 0.52 -7.81
CA SER A 9 7.02 -0.62 -7.73
C SER A 9 7.30 -1.03 -6.28
N GLU A 10 7.45 -0.07 -5.39
CA GLU A 10 7.56 -0.29 -3.94
C GLU A 10 6.28 -0.92 -3.36
N ALA A 11 5.09 -0.47 -3.80
CA ALA A 11 3.83 -1.09 -3.40
C ALA A 11 3.70 -2.55 -3.90
N GLN A 12 4.18 -2.84 -5.12
CA GLN A 12 4.22 -4.19 -5.67
C GLN A 12 5.19 -5.09 -4.90
N ALA A 13 6.37 -4.57 -4.56
CA ALA A 13 7.34 -5.28 -3.73
C ALA A 13 6.73 -5.58 -2.35
N LEU A 14 6.06 -4.61 -1.72
CA LEU A 14 5.35 -4.82 -0.46
C LEU A 14 4.26 -5.90 -0.59
N HIS A 15 3.44 -5.86 -1.65
CA HIS A 15 2.42 -6.90 -1.89
C HIS A 15 3.04 -8.30 -2.05
N SER A 16 4.21 -8.41 -2.70
CA SER A 16 4.89 -9.69 -2.89
C SER A 16 5.39 -10.32 -1.59
N LYS A 17 5.61 -9.51 -0.53
CA LYS A 17 6.02 -9.99 0.80
C LYS A 17 4.89 -10.70 1.55
N PHE A 18 3.64 -10.57 1.12
CA PHE A 18 2.51 -11.34 1.65
C PHE A 18 2.57 -12.78 1.11
N THR A 19 3.45 -13.57 1.70
CA THR A 19 3.50 -15.02 1.48
C THR A 19 2.31 -15.71 2.16
N THR A 20 1.99 -16.93 1.74
CA THR A 20 1.01 -17.79 2.42
C THR A 20 1.60 -18.35 3.72
N VAL A 21 1.87 -17.47 4.69
CA VAL A 21 2.28 -17.87 6.04
C VAL A 21 1.10 -18.53 6.76
N LYS A 22 1.31 -19.77 7.20
CA LYS A 22 0.30 -20.57 7.92
C LYS A 22 0.44 -20.46 9.44
N ASP A 23 1.62 -20.10 9.92
CA ASP A 23 1.94 -19.97 11.34
C ASP A 23 1.61 -18.56 11.87
N HIS A 24 0.97 -18.49 13.03
CA HIS A 24 0.61 -17.26 13.73
C HIS A 24 1.82 -16.39 14.10
N ALA A 25 2.95 -16.99 14.49
CA ALA A 25 4.18 -16.26 14.77
C ALA A 25 4.73 -15.59 13.50
N ALA A 26 4.68 -16.31 12.37
CA ALA A 26 5.11 -15.79 11.09
C ALA A 26 4.19 -14.68 10.56
N ILE A 27 2.86 -14.79 10.79
CA ILE A 27 1.90 -13.72 10.49
C ILE A 27 2.24 -12.45 11.29
N ARG A 28 2.49 -12.56 12.60
CA ARG A 28 2.86 -11.41 13.44
C ARG A 28 4.19 -10.78 13.03
N ALA A 29 5.19 -11.59 12.68
CA ALA A 29 6.47 -11.09 12.19
C ALA A 29 6.33 -10.36 10.85
N ASN A 30 5.56 -10.92 9.91
CA ASN A 30 5.26 -10.28 8.63
C ASN A 30 4.51 -8.97 8.82
N ALA A 31 3.51 -8.94 9.70
CA ALA A 31 2.76 -7.73 10.02
C ALA A 31 3.65 -6.60 10.54
N LYS A 32 4.64 -6.86 11.40
CA LYS A 32 5.58 -5.81 11.85
C LYS A 32 6.36 -5.17 10.70
N VAL A 33 6.84 -5.98 9.76
CA VAL A 33 7.58 -5.49 8.58
C VAL A 33 6.64 -4.69 7.68
N VAL A 34 5.46 -5.23 7.39
CA VAL A 34 4.45 -4.58 6.55
C VAL A 34 3.98 -3.26 7.18
N ALA A 35 3.84 -3.18 8.50
CA ALA A 35 3.43 -1.95 9.19
C ALA A 35 4.39 -0.80 8.91
N ALA A 36 5.70 -1.04 9.08
CA ALA A 36 6.73 -0.03 8.87
C ALA A 36 6.80 0.40 7.39
N GLU A 37 6.83 -0.58 6.48
CA GLU A 37 6.96 -0.29 5.04
C GLU A 37 5.71 0.37 4.46
N ALA A 38 4.51 -0.05 4.87
CA ALA A 38 3.27 0.57 4.44
C ALA A 38 3.16 2.02 4.95
N ALA A 39 3.58 2.29 6.19
CA ALA A 39 3.57 3.65 6.74
C ALA A 39 4.55 4.58 6.01
N VAL A 40 5.78 4.12 5.76
CA VAL A 40 6.77 4.88 4.97
C VAL A 40 6.25 5.15 3.57
N LEU A 41 5.72 4.12 2.89
CA LEU A 41 5.17 4.27 1.55
C LEU A 41 3.96 5.22 1.51
N ALA A 42 3.08 5.17 2.52
CA ALA A 42 1.96 6.10 2.63
C ALA A 42 2.45 7.56 2.70
N HIS A 43 3.49 7.82 3.49
CA HIS A 43 4.10 9.14 3.60
C HIS A 43 4.71 9.60 2.26
N SER A 44 5.47 8.73 1.60
CA SER A 44 6.04 8.99 0.28
C SER A 44 4.96 9.30 -0.77
N VAL A 45 3.88 8.51 -0.80
CA VAL A 45 2.75 8.71 -1.71
C VAL A 45 2.04 10.04 -1.42
N LYS A 46 1.89 10.43 -0.16
CA LYS A 46 1.33 11.75 0.22
C LYS A 46 2.20 12.90 -0.25
N ALA A 47 3.53 12.78 -0.16
CA ALA A 47 4.44 13.80 -0.67
C ALA A 47 4.27 14.05 -2.18
N LEU A 48 3.90 13.02 -2.94
CA LEU A 48 3.63 13.15 -4.38
C LEU A 48 2.38 13.99 -4.69
N LEU A 49 1.41 14.08 -3.77
CA LEU A 49 0.14 14.80 -4.00
C LEU A 49 0.32 16.26 -4.38
N GLY A 50 1.37 16.92 -3.86
CA GLY A 50 1.67 18.31 -4.16
C GLY A 50 2.11 18.56 -5.61
N SER A 51 2.56 17.51 -6.30
CA SER A 51 3.17 17.58 -7.64
C SER A 51 2.28 17.08 -8.78
N GLN A 52 1.08 16.57 -8.48
CA GLN A 52 0.22 15.90 -9.46
C GLN A 52 -1.08 16.66 -9.77
N GLN A 53 -1.52 16.55 -11.03
CA GLN A 53 -2.81 17.07 -11.52
C GLN A 53 -3.99 16.15 -11.12
N THR A 54 -5.22 16.64 -11.28
CA THR A 54 -6.44 16.24 -10.57
C THR A 54 -6.70 14.73 -10.46
N ASP A 55 -6.71 13.98 -11.57
CA ASP A 55 -7.07 12.55 -11.56
C ASP A 55 -5.99 11.69 -10.90
N ALA A 56 -4.72 11.94 -11.22
CA ALA A 56 -3.59 11.25 -10.57
C ALA A 56 -3.54 11.58 -9.07
N LYS A 57 -3.89 12.81 -8.68
CA LYS A 57 -3.95 13.25 -7.28
C LYS A 57 -5.05 12.53 -6.50
N HIS A 58 -6.22 12.27 -7.09
CA HIS A 58 -7.28 11.50 -6.46
C HIS A 58 -6.81 10.06 -6.16
N HIS A 59 -6.30 9.37 -7.18
CA HIS A 59 -5.79 8.01 -7.03
C HIS A 59 -4.64 7.91 -6.02
N LEU A 60 -3.75 8.90 -5.99
CA LEU A 60 -2.68 8.98 -4.99
C LEU A 60 -3.21 9.14 -3.56
N ARG A 61 -4.26 9.95 -3.36
CA ARG A 61 -4.86 10.15 -2.03
C ARG A 61 -5.46 8.85 -1.52
N ASP A 62 -6.19 8.15 -2.39
CA ASP A 62 -6.80 6.87 -2.05
C ASP A 62 -5.73 5.80 -1.80
N ALA A 63 -4.64 5.79 -2.58
CA ALA A 63 -3.54 4.87 -2.40
C ALA A 63 -2.85 5.08 -1.05
N ALA A 64 -2.59 6.33 -0.67
CA ALA A 64 -2.05 6.65 0.64
C ALA A 64 -2.98 6.19 1.76
N SER A 65 -4.29 6.46 1.66
CA SER A 65 -5.28 6.02 2.65
C SER A 65 -5.34 4.49 2.80
N ALA A 66 -5.24 3.76 1.69
CA ALA A 66 -5.18 2.30 1.70
C ALA A 66 -3.91 1.78 2.40
N LEU A 67 -2.75 2.42 2.17
CA LEU A 67 -1.49 2.06 2.84
C LEU A 67 -1.51 2.39 4.34
N GLU A 68 -2.13 3.50 4.74
CA GLU A 68 -2.33 3.84 6.16
C GLU A 68 -3.23 2.83 6.85
N SER A 69 -4.31 2.42 6.19
CA SER A 69 -5.19 1.37 6.68
C SER A 69 -4.44 0.03 6.82
N ALA A 70 -3.62 -0.33 5.83
CA ALA A 70 -2.78 -1.52 5.90
C ALA A 70 -1.80 -1.46 7.07
N ALA A 71 -1.13 -0.31 7.26
CA ALA A 71 -0.21 -0.10 8.38
C ALA A 71 -0.92 -0.22 9.73
N LYS A 72 -2.14 0.31 9.85
CA LYS A 72 -2.96 0.20 11.06
C LYS A 72 -3.36 -1.25 11.34
N ASP A 73 -3.88 -1.97 10.35
CA ASP A 73 -4.23 -3.40 10.48
C ASP A 73 -3.00 -4.24 10.88
N ALA A 74 -1.82 -3.87 10.38
CA ALA A 74 -0.54 -4.48 10.67
C ALA A 74 -0.02 -4.18 12.09
N GLN A 75 -0.35 -3.02 12.65
CA GLN A 75 -0.05 -2.71 14.06
C GLN A 75 -0.98 -3.45 15.00
N GLU A 76 -2.27 -3.51 14.66
CA GLU A 76 -3.29 -4.18 15.46
C GLU A 76 -3.10 -5.71 15.53
N THR A 77 -2.37 -6.30 14.58
CA THR A 77 -2.04 -7.74 14.57
C THR A 77 -1.15 -8.16 15.74
N ALA A 78 -0.41 -7.23 16.36
CA ALA A 78 0.41 -7.52 17.54
C ALA A 78 -0.44 -7.90 18.76
N GLY A 79 -1.61 -7.28 18.92
CA GLY A 79 -2.57 -7.56 20.01
C GLY A 79 -3.72 -8.47 19.61
N ALA A 80 -3.76 -8.93 18.35
CA ALA A 80 -4.85 -9.76 17.85
C ALA A 80 -4.77 -11.18 18.37
N THR A 81 -5.94 -11.75 18.69
CA THR A 81 -6.09 -13.17 18.99
C THR A 81 -5.76 -14.01 17.76
N ASP A 82 -5.43 -15.27 17.98
CA ASP A 82 -5.11 -16.21 16.92
C ASP A 82 -6.25 -16.38 15.89
N ALA A 83 -7.51 -16.30 16.34
CA ALA A 83 -8.69 -16.31 15.48
C ALA A 83 -8.76 -15.07 14.56
N GLN A 84 -8.27 -13.91 15.02
CA GLN A 84 -8.30 -12.64 14.30
C GLN A 84 -7.08 -12.43 13.38
N LEU A 85 -5.97 -13.15 13.62
CA LEU A 85 -4.73 -12.96 12.86
C LEU A 85 -4.91 -13.16 11.36
N LYS A 86 -5.61 -14.22 10.96
CA LYS A 86 -5.81 -14.55 9.54
C LYS A 86 -6.71 -13.51 8.85
N GLU A 87 -7.74 -13.06 9.54
CA GLU A 87 -8.64 -12.02 9.04
C GLU A 87 -7.88 -10.70 8.85
N LYS A 88 -7.16 -10.23 9.88
CA LYS A 88 -6.37 -9.00 9.80
C LYS A 88 -5.25 -9.09 8.75
N SER A 89 -4.58 -10.23 8.64
CA SER A 89 -3.57 -10.45 7.58
C SER A 89 -4.19 -10.40 6.18
N SER A 90 -5.38 -10.96 5.99
CA SER A 90 -6.13 -10.88 4.73
C SER A 90 -6.55 -9.44 4.41
N ALA A 91 -7.07 -8.72 5.39
CA ALA A 91 -7.44 -7.31 5.26
C ALA A 91 -6.22 -6.45 4.86
N MET A 92 -5.11 -6.60 5.58
CA MET A 92 -3.84 -5.95 5.29
C MET A 92 -3.38 -6.20 3.85
N ARG A 93 -3.41 -7.46 3.39
CA ARG A 93 -3.08 -7.83 2.01
C ARG A 93 -4.00 -7.18 0.99
N ALA A 94 -5.31 -7.19 1.26
CA ALA A 94 -6.30 -6.58 0.38
C ALA A 94 -6.08 -5.07 0.24
N ARG A 95 -5.75 -4.38 1.34
CA ARG A 95 -5.45 -2.94 1.36
C ARG A 95 -4.19 -2.61 0.54
N VAL A 96 -3.11 -3.38 0.70
CA VAL A 96 -1.89 -3.18 -0.10
C VAL A 96 -2.18 -3.45 -1.59
N ARG A 97 -2.96 -4.49 -1.92
CA ARG A 97 -3.39 -4.75 -3.31
C ARG A 97 -4.18 -3.59 -3.89
N THR A 98 -5.11 -3.01 -3.12
CA THR A 98 -5.85 -1.80 -3.52
C THR A 98 -4.92 -0.62 -3.76
N ALA A 99 -3.93 -0.40 -2.90
CA ALA A 99 -2.93 0.66 -3.10
C ALA A 99 -2.14 0.47 -4.42
N VAL A 100 -1.74 -0.77 -4.75
CA VAL A 100 -1.07 -1.08 -6.03
C VAL A 100 -1.96 -0.73 -7.22
N ALA A 101 -3.25 -1.07 -7.17
CA ALA A 101 -4.20 -0.76 -8.24
C ALA A 101 -4.36 0.75 -8.42
N LEU A 102 -4.52 1.50 -7.33
CA LEU A 102 -4.66 2.95 -7.34
C LEU A 102 -3.39 3.65 -7.84
N LEU A 103 -2.20 3.20 -7.43
CA LEU A 103 -0.93 3.72 -7.95
C LEU A 103 -0.78 3.44 -9.45
N SER A 104 -1.26 2.29 -9.93
CA SER A 104 -1.26 1.97 -11.36
C SER A 104 -2.21 2.89 -12.14
N LEU A 105 -3.37 3.22 -11.57
CA LEU A 105 -4.29 4.21 -12.14
C LEU A 105 -3.69 5.62 -12.13
N ALA A 106 -2.99 6.01 -11.07
CA ALA A 106 -2.28 7.29 -11.02
C ALA A 106 -1.22 7.39 -12.11
N VAL A 107 -0.41 6.33 -12.33
CA VAL A 107 0.56 6.26 -13.44
C VAL A 107 -0.15 6.40 -14.78
N ALA A 108 -1.25 5.69 -14.98
CA ALA A 108 -2.03 5.76 -16.23
C ALA A 108 -2.61 7.17 -16.47
N ALA A 109 -3.18 7.80 -15.44
CA ALA A 109 -3.71 9.16 -15.51
C ALA A 109 -2.61 10.17 -15.88
N LYS A 110 -1.44 10.08 -15.24
CA LYS A 110 -0.29 10.92 -15.60
C LYS A 110 0.14 10.72 -17.05
N ARG A 111 0.26 9.48 -17.52
CA ARG A 111 0.60 9.19 -18.91
C ARG A 111 -0.45 9.74 -19.88
N ALA A 112 -1.73 9.63 -19.55
CA ALA A 112 -2.80 10.18 -20.37
C ALA A 112 -2.74 11.72 -20.47
N THR A 113 -2.32 12.42 -19.41
CA THR A 113 -2.11 13.88 -19.46
C THR A 113 -0.91 14.28 -20.32
N LEU A 114 0.16 13.47 -20.35
CA LEU A 114 1.33 13.73 -21.19
C LEU A 114 1.05 13.52 -22.69
N VAL A 115 0.11 12.64 -23.05
CA VAL A 115 -0.28 12.40 -24.46
C VAL A 115 -1.20 13.50 -25.00
N LYS A 116 -1.87 14.25 -24.11
CA LYS A 116 -2.81 15.33 -24.46
C LYS A 116 -2.20 16.74 -24.38
N ALA A 117 -0.97 16.87 -23.86
CA ALA A 117 -0.22 18.12 -23.73
C ALA A 117 0.74 18.29 -24.91
#